data_AF-D0KNA1-F1
#
_entry.id   AF-D0KNA1-F1
#
_cell.length_a   1.000
_cell.length_b   1.000
_cell.length_c   1.000
_cell.angle_alpha   90.00
_cell.angle_beta   90.00
_cell.angle_gamma   90.00
#
_symmetry.space_group_name_H-M   'P 1'
#
loop_
_entity.id
_entity.type
_entity.pdbx_description
1 polymer ?
#
loop_
_entity_poly.entity_id
_entity_poly.type
_entity_poly.pdbx_seq_one_letter_code
_entity_poly.pdbx_strand_id
1 'polypeptide(L)'
;MIVSVTAEIGLDIGQNFAGGLGILEGDKFYAAARLGINYTVITLLYRRGYADGEGKQRELLSHLNKEWENEITVGDQRIMVEYLAYTLNTAKVIFANPLNTNLNDQLYVENSNDERFYKCLLLAKVAENYISERIGWDKVKFVDMQEACPAFLPLLRYFPRYRIVVHTPAPWGHPTFPSHLFKKEFSFEFPLDHVVMTDIGLSASIEGIVVSKKMLKHVSRTFPQHMHKIRAVTNGIEISRWRNPSLNMVKDLDDFMKKRIEVKRDSIKKLGKDTDKPTIAWLRRITGYKRPDFILRLIDDLKDDVFFIIGGLAHPKDYSAVEIERKFKEISDKRNNVIYIRGADANFMKLAIWASDIWTFTPYSGWEASGTSFMKAGINGIPSVASRDGAVTEIINDGYNGWLYGEDRDILLPFNVYDDNKEYEEFINKIKVALNKYYEVGYNAYKTFPAFCSIDRLMKEYGYY
;
A
#
# COMPACT_ATOMS: atom_id res chain seq x y z
N MET A 1 -19.11 -8.48 13.34
CA MET A 1 -18.57 -7.94 12.08
C MET A 1 -17.32 -7.13 12.36
N ILE A 2 -16.35 -7.10 11.45
CA ILE A 2 -15.19 -6.18 11.51
C ILE A 2 -15.49 -5.01 10.59
N VAL A 3 -15.23 -3.78 11.07
CA VAL A 3 -15.30 -2.58 10.24
C VAL A 3 -13.89 -2.01 10.11
N SER A 4 -13.48 -1.72 8.89
CA SER A 4 -12.19 -1.09 8.59
C SER A 4 -12.46 0.25 7.92
N VAL A 5 -11.92 1.33 8.47
CA VAL A 5 -12.11 2.68 7.94
C VAL A 5 -10.78 3.14 7.39
N THR A 6 -10.76 3.51 6.11
CA THR A 6 -9.54 3.81 5.35
C THR A 6 -9.79 4.95 4.38
N ALA A 7 -8.73 5.69 4.05
CA ALA A 7 -8.79 6.69 2.97
C ALA A 7 -8.66 6.05 1.58
N GLU A 8 -8.18 4.81 1.47
CA GLU A 8 -7.97 4.18 0.17
C GLU A 8 -8.21 2.67 0.20
N ILE A 9 -8.62 2.13 -0.95
CA ILE A 9 -8.77 0.69 -1.17
C ILE A 9 -8.45 0.32 -2.63
N GLY A 10 -7.58 -0.66 -2.80
CA GLY A 10 -7.16 -1.19 -4.09
C GLY A 10 -7.90 -2.46 -4.42
N LEU A 11 -8.98 -2.34 -5.18
CA LEU A 11 -9.72 -3.45 -5.78
C LEU A 11 -9.12 -3.85 -7.13
N ASP A 12 -9.57 -4.97 -7.69
CA ASP A 12 -9.24 -5.39 -9.05
C ASP A 12 -10.07 -4.66 -10.12
N ILE A 13 -10.92 -3.71 -9.69
CA ILE A 13 -11.73 -2.80 -10.52
C ILE A 13 -11.42 -1.34 -10.16
N GLY A 14 -11.27 -0.50 -11.18
CA GLY A 14 -10.99 0.92 -11.02
C GLY A 14 -9.69 1.23 -10.25
N GLN A 15 -9.62 2.44 -9.65
CA GLN A 15 -8.39 2.92 -8.98
C GLN A 15 -8.69 3.92 -7.86
N ASN A 16 -9.26 3.46 -6.73
CA ASN A 16 -9.52 4.28 -5.54
C ASN A 16 -8.39 4.17 -4.49
N PHE A 17 -7.15 4.12 -4.97
CA PHE A 17 -5.95 3.97 -4.14
C PHE A 17 -4.72 4.61 -4.76
N ALA A 18 -3.74 4.90 -3.93
CA ALA A 18 -2.45 5.50 -4.28
C ALA A 18 -1.28 4.52 -4.09
N GLY A 19 -1.40 3.54 -3.19
CA GLY A 19 -0.25 2.69 -2.90
C GLY A 19 -0.53 1.44 -2.06
N GLY A 20 0.48 1.09 -1.24
CA GLY A 20 0.54 -0.18 -0.52
C GLY A 20 -0.55 -0.36 0.52
N LEU A 21 -1.00 0.73 1.16
CA LEU A 21 -2.10 0.71 2.13
C LEU A 21 -3.40 0.27 1.45
N GLY A 22 -3.78 0.93 0.36
CA GLY A 22 -5.01 0.57 -0.36
C GLY A 22 -4.95 -0.86 -0.89
N ILE A 23 -3.81 -1.31 -1.42
CA ILE A 23 -3.67 -2.71 -1.84
C ILE A 23 -3.82 -3.69 -0.67
N LEU A 24 -3.16 -3.43 0.48
CA LEU A 24 -3.30 -4.27 1.67
C LEU A 24 -4.76 -4.36 2.11
N GLU A 25 -5.49 -3.25 2.11
CA GLU A 25 -6.90 -3.23 2.47
C GLU A 25 -7.75 -4.03 1.47
N GLY A 26 -7.42 -3.96 0.18
CA GLY A 26 -8.01 -4.83 -0.84
C GLY A 26 -7.71 -6.30 -0.58
N ASP A 27 -6.47 -6.65 -0.21
CA ASP A 27 -6.09 -8.03 0.14
C ASP A 27 -6.87 -8.53 1.36
N LYS A 28 -7.09 -7.65 2.35
CA LYS A 28 -7.97 -7.95 3.49
C LYS A 28 -9.41 -8.22 3.05
N PHE A 29 -9.94 -7.39 2.16
CA PHE A 29 -11.29 -7.54 1.62
C PHE A 29 -11.49 -8.87 0.86
N TYR A 30 -10.59 -9.20 -0.08
CA TYR A 30 -10.69 -10.44 -0.85
C TYR A 30 -10.51 -11.69 0.04
N ALA A 31 -9.60 -11.63 1.02
CA ALA A 31 -9.42 -12.70 1.99
C ALA A 31 -10.65 -12.90 2.87
N ALA A 32 -11.25 -11.82 3.37
CA ALA A 32 -12.46 -11.89 4.16
C ALA A 32 -13.62 -12.52 3.38
N ALA A 33 -13.77 -12.16 2.10
CA ALA A 33 -14.78 -12.75 1.21
C ALA A 33 -14.57 -14.26 1.02
N ARG A 34 -13.31 -14.70 0.86
CA ARG A 34 -12.94 -16.12 0.73
C ARG A 34 -13.13 -16.90 2.03
N LEU A 35 -12.78 -16.30 3.17
CA LEU A 35 -12.82 -16.93 4.49
C LEU A 35 -14.20 -16.85 5.16
N GLY A 36 -15.19 -16.20 4.54
CA GLY A 36 -16.52 -16.02 5.13
C GLY A 36 -16.55 -15.05 6.31
N ILE A 37 -15.54 -14.19 6.45
CA ILE A 37 -15.47 -13.19 7.52
C ILE A 37 -16.40 -12.03 7.16
N ASN A 38 -17.27 -11.65 8.09
CA ASN A 38 -18.12 -10.48 7.92
C ASN A 38 -17.28 -9.21 8.12
N TYR A 39 -16.83 -8.63 7.01
CA TYR A 39 -15.83 -7.55 6.93
C TYR A 39 -16.38 -6.40 6.08
N THR A 40 -16.46 -5.20 6.65
CA THR A 40 -16.93 -4.02 5.93
C THR A 40 -15.85 -2.94 5.91
N VAL A 41 -15.44 -2.53 4.72
CA VAL A 41 -14.56 -1.39 4.52
C VAL A 41 -15.40 -0.14 4.27
N ILE A 42 -15.08 0.98 4.90
CA ILE A 42 -15.70 2.28 4.62
C ILE A 42 -14.63 3.25 4.16
N THR A 43 -14.86 3.88 3.00
CA THR A 43 -13.94 4.83 2.36
C THR A 43 -14.73 5.91 1.63
N LEU A 44 -14.06 7.01 1.27
CA LEU A 44 -14.60 7.97 0.31
C LEU A 44 -14.45 7.44 -1.12
N LEU A 45 -15.39 7.80 -1.99
CA LEU A 45 -15.25 7.67 -3.45
C LEU A 45 -14.58 8.92 -4.01
N TYR A 46 -13.40 8.78 -4.62
CA TYR A 46 -12.69 9.94 -5.18
C TYR A 46 -12.97 10.11 -6.67
N ARG A 47 -13.46 11.29 -7.08
CA ARG A 47 -13.89 11.57 -8.46
C ARG A 47 -12.78 11.34 -9.50
N ARG A 48 -11.54 11.63 -9.13
CA ARG A 48 -10.35 11.51 -10.01
C ARG A 48 -9.37 10.42 -9.57
N GLY A 49 -9.68 9.66 -8.52
CA GLY A 49 -8.77 8.69 -7.90
C GLY A 49 -7.49 9.35 -7.37
N TYR A 50 -6.35 8.65 -7.46
CA TYR A 50 -5.01 9.22 -7.19
C TYR A 50 -4.36 9.76 -8.47
N ALA A 51 -4.43 9.00 -9.57
CA ALA A 51 -3.66 9.20 -10.78
C ALA A 51 -4.33 10.07 -11.87
N ASP A 52 -5.39 10.80 -11.52
CA ASP A 52 -6.23 11.57 -12.45
C ASP A 52 -6.79 10.67 -13.57
N GLY A 53 -7.53 9.64 -13.16
CA GLY A 53 -7.97 8.55 -14.03
C GLY A 53 -9.50 8.49 -14.15
N GLU A 54 -10.13 9.45 -14.84
CA GLU A 54 -11.59 9.47 -15.02
C GLU A 54 -12.15 8.12 -15.52
N GLY A 55 -11.48 7.50 -16.50
CA GLY A 55 -11.91 6.20 -17.03
C GLY A 55 -11.94 5.09 -15.98
N LYS A 56 -10.97 5.07 -15.06
CA LYS A 56 -10.91 4.10 -13.96
C LYS A 56 -11.97 4.35 -12.90
N GLN A 57 -12.35 5.61 -12.67
CA GLN A 57 -13.46 5.93 -11.76
C GLN A 57 -14.82 5.59 -12.37
N ARG A 58 -15.00 5.78 -13.68
CA ARG A 58 -16.20 5.32 -14.39
C ARG A 58 -16.34 3.80 -14.35
N GLU A 59 -15.24 3.07 -14.54
CA GLU A 59 -15.19 1.61 -14.38
C GLU A 59 -15.59 1.18 -12.96
N LEU A 60 -15.06 1.85 -11.92
CA LEU A 60 -15.43 1.55 -10.53
C LEU A 60 -16.93 1.77 -10.32
N LEU A 61 -17.43 2.97 -10.67
CA LEU A 61 -18.82 3.37 -10.51
C LEU A 61 -19.82 2.39 -11.14
N SER A 62 -19.51 1.84 -12.32
CA SER A 62 -20.40 0.89 -12.99
C SER A 62 -20.59 -0.45 -12.26
N HIS A 63 -19.77 -0.73 -11.25
CA HIS A 63 -19.85 -1.95 -10.42
C HIS A 63 -20.43 -1.70 -9.03
N LEU A 64 -20.72 -0.44 -8.68
CA LEU A 64 -21.25 -0.10 -7.36
C LEU A 64 -22.77 -0.03 -7.38
N ASN A 65 -23.40 -0.47 -6.29
CA ASN A 65 -24.85 -0.39 -6.11
C ASN A 65 -25.17 0.64 -5.02
N LYS A 66 -26.07 1.58 -5.29
CA LYS A 66 -26.54 2.51 -4.25
C LYS A 66 -27.37 1.75 -3.22
N GLU A 67 -26.93 1.75 -1.96
CA GLU A 67 -27.65 1.09 -0.85
C GLU A 67 -28.42 2.09 0.02
N TRP A 68 -27.94 3.32 0.08
CA TRP A 68 -28.45 4.34 1.00
C TRP A 68 -27.96 5.73 0.60
N GLU A 69 -28.61 6.74 1.16
CA GLU A 69 -28.15 8.13 1.12
C GLU A 69 -28.57 8.81 2.42
N ASN A 70 -27.79 9.80 2.85
CA ASN A 70 -28.14 10.63 4.00
C ASN A 70 -27.46 11.99 3.93
N GLU A 71 -28.01 12.98 4.63
CA GLU A 71 -27.36 14.26 4.84
C GLU A 71 -26.47 14.20 6.09
N ILE A 72 -25.22 14.66 5.98
CA ILE A 72 -24.32 14.84 7.13
C ILE A 72 -23.77 16.27 7.14
N THR A 73 -23.40 16.76 8.31
CA THR A 73 -22.78 18.09 8.46
C THR A 73 -21.28 17.97 8.61
N VAL A 74 -20.49 18.72 7.86
CA VAL A 74 -19.02 18.83 7.99
C VAL A 74 -18.64 20.31 7.97
N GLY A 75 -18.05 20.83 9.06
CA GLY A 75 -17.94 22.27 9.24
C GLY A 75 -19.31 22.93 9.18
N ASP A 76 -19.41 24.01 8.40
CA ASP A 76 -20.65 24.76 8.21
C ASP A 76 -21.50 24.24 7.03
N GLN A 77 -21.09 23.12 6.40
CA GLN A 77 -21.73 22.58 5.21
C GLN A 77 -22.58 21.34 5.52
N ARG A 78 -23.81 21.33 5.00
CA ARG A 78 -24.64 20.13 4.88
C ARG A 78 -24.31 19.43 3.57
N ILE A 79 -23.92 18.17 3.66
CA ILE A 79 -23.41 17.37 2.55
C ILE A 79 -24.33 16.17 2.37
N MET A 80 -24.95 16.06 1.19
CA MET A 80 -25.65 14.84 0.79
C MET A 80 -24.62 13.79 0.40
N VAL A 81 -24.71 12.61 1.01
CA VAL A 81 -23.79 11.49 0.78
C VAL A 81 -24.57 10.29 0.28
N GLU A 82 -24.21 9.79 -0.89
CA GLU A 82 -24.66 8.48 -1.37
C GLU A 82 -23.69 7.40 -0.91
N TYR A 83 -24.21 6.31 -0.36
CA TYR A 83 -23.42 5.16 0.05
C TYR A 83 -23.57 4.07 -1.00
N LEU A 84 -22.51 3.87 -1.77
CA LEU A 84 -22.44 2.91 -2.86
C LEU A 84 -21.65 1.68 -2.41
N ALA A 85 -22.21 0.49 -2.59
CA ALA A 85 -21.61 -0.75 -2.13
C ALA A 85 -21.04 -1.60 -3.26
N TYR A 86 -19.88 -2.20 -2.98
CA TYR A 86 -19.33 -3.35 -3.69
C TYR A 86 -19.28 -4.53 -2.72
N THR A 87 -19.99 -5.62 -3.03
CA THR A 87 -20.11 -6.78 -2.13
C THR A 87 -19.56 -8.03 -2.80
N LEU A 88 -18.76 -8.81 -2.06
CA LEU A 88 -18.25 -10.11 -2.47
C LEU A 88 -18.42 -11.10 -1.29
N ASN A 89 -19.30 -12.09 -1.44
CA ASN A 89 -19.71 -12.98 -0.35
C ASN A 89 -20.08 -12.18 0.92
N THR A 90 -19.34 -12.37 2.01
CA THR A 90 -19.56 -11.75 3.33
C THR A 90 -18.79 -10.45 3.51
N ALA A 91 -17.94 -10.08 2.56
CA ALA A 91 -17.18 -8.84 2.61
C ALA A 91 -17.85 -7.75 1.79
N LYS A 92 -17.80 -6.52 2.29
CA LYS A 92 -18.40 -5.35 1.64
C LYS A 92 -17.43 -4.16 1.67
N VAL A 93 -17.44 -3.36 0.61
CA VAL A 93 -16.82 -2.03 0.58
C VAL A 93 -17.95 -1.02 0.39
N ILE A 94 -17.97 -0.01 1.26
CA ILE A 94 -18.86 1.13 1.19
C ILE A 94 -18.05 2.35 0.75
N PHE A 95 -18.40 2.83 -0.43
CA PHE A 95 -17.90 4.06 -1.02
C PHE A 95 -18.89 5.19 -0.73
N ALA A 96 -18.51 6.11 0.15
CA ALA A 96 -19.27 7.33 0.40
C ALA A 96 -18.97 8.36 -0.70
N ASN A 97 -19.99 8.71 -1.48
CA ASN A 97 -19.95 9.69 -2.55
C ASN A 97 -20.66 10.99 -2.11
N PRO A 98 -19.93 11.98 -1.59
CA PRO A 98 -20.51 13.28 -1.25
C PRO A 98 -20.77 14.11 -2.52
N LEU A 99 -22.00 14.64 -2.65
CA LEU A 99 -22.50 15.22 -3.90
C LEU A 99 -22.21 16.71 -4.08
N ASN A 100 -22.21 17.48 -2.99
CA ASN A 100 -22.16 18.95 -3.00
C ASN A 100 -20.93 19.52 -2.28
N THR A 101 -19.78 18.86 -2.45
CA THR A 101 -18.47 19.30 -1.93
C THR A 101 -17.35 18.89 -2.89
N ASN A 102 -16.13 19.39 -2.66
CA ASN A 102 -14.91 19.00 -3.39
C ASN A 102 -13.92 18.22 -2.51
N LEU A 103 -14.28 17.90 -1.27
CA LEU A 103 -13.43 17.15 -0.34
C LEU A 103 -13.10 15.72 -0.85
N ASN A 104 -13.86 15.17 -1.80
CA ASN A 104 -13.57 13.89 -2.44
C ASN A 104 -13.09 14.03 -3.89
N ASP A 105 -12.59 15.19 -4.32
CA ASP A 105 -12.18 15.37 -5.71
C ASP A 105 -11.03 14.44 -6.09
N GLN A 106 -9.94 14.45 -5.30
CA GLN A 106 -8.77 13.60 -5.54
C GLN A 106 -8.19 13.08 -4.22
N LEU A 107 -7.72 11.83 -4.25
CA LEU A 107 -7.10 11.15 -3.12
C LEU A 107 -5.73 11.77 -2.82
N TYR A 108 -5.51 12.18 -1.57
CA TYR A 108 -4.26 12.76 -1.05
C TYR A 108 -3.78 14.06 -1.74
N VAL A 109 -4.65 14.73 -2.48
CA VAL A 109 -4.38 16.05 -3.04
C VAL A 109 -5.29 17.05 -2.37
N GLU A 110 -4.72 17.91 -1.55
CA GLU A 110 -5.41 19.00 -0.85
C GLU A 110 -4.67 20.31 -1.06
N ASN A 111 -5.37 21.45 -1.11
CA ASN A 111 -4.80 22.77 -1.32
C ASN A 111 -4.46 23.52 -0.02
N SER A 112 -4.99 23.06 1.12
CA SER A 112 -4.72 23.64 2.43
C SER A 112 -4.80 22.60 3.56
N ASN A 113 -4.28 22.97 4.74
CA ASN A 113 -4.43 22.14 5.94
C ASN A 113 -5.90 22.00 6.37
N ASP A 114 -6.72 23.04 6.18
CA ASP A 114 -8.16 23.02 6.44
C ASP A 114 -8.87 22.01 5.53
N GLU A 115 -8.57 22.02 4.23
CA GLU A 115 -9.14 21.04 3.29
C GLU A 115 -8.77 19.61 3.71
N ARG A 116 -7.52 19.39 4.12
CA ARG A 116 -7.07 18.09 4.65
C ARG A 116 -7.77 17.71 5.95
N PHE A 117 -8.00 18.65 6.85
CA PHE A 117 -8.75 18.45 8.09
C PHE A 117 -10.17 17.99 7.78
N TYR A 118 -10.91 18.77 6.99
CA TYR A 118 -12.29 18.46 6.66
C TYR A 118 -12.42 17.20 5.79
N LYS A 119 -11.43 16.86 4.96
CA LYS A 119 -11.39 15.60 4.22
C LYS A 119 -11.26 14.38 5.14
N CYS A 120 -10.30 14.40 6.09
CA CYS A 120 -10.18 13.30 7.07
C CYS A 120 -11.44 13.25 7.98
N LEU A 121 -11.98 14.39 8.38
CA LEU A 121 -13.19 14.46 9.20
C LEU A 121 -14.41 13.91 8.45
N LEU A 122 -14.57 14.25 7.18
CA LEU A 122 -15.63 13.71 6.33
C LEU A 122 -15.58 12.19 6.30
N LEU A 123 -14.40 11.58 6.11
CA LEU A 123 -14.22 10.13 6.17
C LEU A 123 -14.69 9.53 7.50
N ALA A 124 -14.37 10.17 8.63
CA ALA A 124 -14.83 9.71 9.94
C ALA A 124 -16.34 9.87 10.12
N LYS A 125 -16.93 10.98 9.69
CA LYS A 125 -18.38 11.22 9.81
C LYS A 125 -19.20 10.27 8.93
N VAL A 126 -18.78 9.99 7.69
CA VAL A 126 -19.49 9.01 6.85
C VAL A 126 -19.40 7.60 7.43
N ALA A 127 -18.26 7.25 8.05
CA ALA A 127 -18.11 5.97 8.72
C ALA A 127 -18.99 5.87 9.98
N GLU A 128 -18.98 6.89 10.84
CA GLU A 128 -19.85 6.95 12.02
C GLU A 128 -21.33 6.82 11.61
N ASN A 129 -21.76 7.61 10.62
CA ASN A 129 -23.13 7.64 10.15
C ASN A 129 -23.58 6.29 9.56
N TYR A 130 -22.75 5.66 8.71
CA TYR A 130 -23.09 4.34 8.17
C TYR A 130 -23.10 3.25 9.24
N ILE A 131 -22.17 3.27 10.20
CA ILE A 131 -22.17 2.30 11.30
C ILE A 131 -23.43 2.48 12.15
N SER A 132 -23.79 3.71 12.52
CA SER A 132 -24.95 4.02 13.36
C SER A 132 -26.28 3.62 12.69
N GLU A 133 -26.48 3.98 11.43
CA GLU A 133 -27.78 3.82 10.76
C GLU A 133 -27.94 2.48 10.04
N ARG A 134 -26.84 1.85 9.58
CA ARG A 134 -26.92 0.66 8.69
C ARG A 134 -26.33 -0.61 9.28
N ILE A 135 -25.37 -0.52 10.20
CA ILE A 135 -24.74 -1.70 10.81
C ILE A 135 -25.29 -1.95 12.21
N GLY A 136 -25.18 -0.96 13.10
CA GLY A 136 -25.34 -1.07 14.55
C GLY A 136 -24.00 -1.33 15.25
N TRP A 137 -23.60 -0.42 16.13
CA TRP A 137 -22.32 -0.50 16.88
C TRP A 137 -22.20 -1.74 17.78
N ASP A 138 -23.33 -2.29 18.22
CA ASP A 138 -23.43 -3.53 19.00
C ASP A 138 -22.91 -4.74 18.21
N LYS A 139 -23.08 -4.76 16.87
CA LYS A 139 -22.67 -5.85 15.98
C LYS A 139 -21.20 -5.77 15.54
N VAL A 140 -20.54 -4.65 15.83
CA VAL A 140 -19.14 -4.40 15.44
C VAL A 140 -18.21 -4.98 16.50
N LYS A 141 -17.34 -5.92 16.11
CA LYS A 141 -16.33 -6.53 16.99
C LYS A 141 -15.14 -5.59 17.15
N PHE A 142 -14.61 -5.07 16.04
CA PHE A 142 -13.54 -4.08 16.02
C PHE A 142 -13.84 -3.03 14.95
N VAL A 143 -13.41 -1.80 15.22
CA VAL A 143 -13.24 -0.76 14.21
C VAL A 143 -11.74 -0.53 14.04
N ASP A 144 -11.22 -0.91 12.88
CA ASP A 144 -9.82 -0.73 12.52
C ASP A 144 -9.66 0.59 11.75
N MET A 145 -9.07 1.57 12.41
CA MET A 145 -8.69 2.85 11.82
C MET A 145 -7.37 2.66 11.08
N GLN A 146 -7.43 2.67 9.74
CA GLN A 146 -6.26 2.49 8.89
C GLN A 146 -5.55 3.84 8.70
N GLU A 147 -4.38 3.99 9.33
CA GLU A 147 -3.64 5.25 9.48
C GLU A 147 -4.44 6.32 10.26
N ALA A 148 -3.95 7.55 10.31
CA ALA A 148 -4.43 8.57 11.24
C ALA A 148 -5.68 9.35 10.78
N CYS A 149 -6.03 9.42 9.49
CA CYS A 149 -7.22 10.18 9.05
C CYS A 149 -8.52 9.69 9.73
N PRO A 150 -8.79 8.38 9.86
CA PRO A 150 -9.96 7.89 10.56
C PRO A 150 -9.96 8.17 12.08
N ALA A 151 -8.86 8.66 12.67
CA ALA A 151 -8.73 8.93 14.11
C ALA A 151 -9.58 10.11 14.62
N PHE A 152 -10.41 10.71 13.78
CA PHE A 152 -11.52 11.57 14.21
C PHE A 152 -12.70 10.76 14.77
N LEU A 153 -12.86 9.48 14.42
CA LEU A 153 -13.98 8.63 14.87
C LEU A 153 -14.16 8.62 16.41
N PRO A 154 -13.10 8.48 17.23
CA PRO A 154 -13.24 8.54 18.67
C PRO A 154 -13.73 9.89 19.22
N LEU A 155 -13.53 10.99 18.47
CA LEU A 155 -14.05 12.32 18.84
C LEU A 155 -15.54 12.47 18.51
N LEU A 156 -16.05 11.69 17.55
CA LEU A 156 -17.46 11.67 17.15
C LEU A 156 -18.28 10.74 18.05
N ARG A 157 -17.70 9.57 18.39
CA ARG A 157 -18.41 8.55 19.17
C ARG A 157 -17.45 7.66 19.94
N TYR A 158 -17.71 7.54 21.24
CA TYR A 158 -17.04 6.56 22.08
C TYR A 158 -17.39 5.13 21.66
N PHE A 159 -16.38 4.29 21.49
CA PHE A 159 -16.51 2.86 21.26
C PHE A 159 -15.30 2.12 21.84
N PRO A 160 -15.48 1.12 22.72
CA PRO A 160 -14.38 0.54 23.49
C PRO A 160 -13.50 -0.43 22.69
N ARG A 161 -13.77 -0.63 21.39
CA ARG A 161 -13.09 -1.64 20.55
C ARG A 161 -12.50 -1.03 19.28
N TYR A 162 -12.07 0.23 19.36
CA TYR A 162 -11.24 0.86 18.34
C TYR A 162 -9.82 0.30 18.37
N ARG A 163 -9.25 0.14 17.17
CA ARG A 163 -7.83 -0.12 16.97
C ARG A 163 -7.30 0.82 15.93
N ILE A 164 -6.04 1.21 16.05
CA ILE A 164 -5.34 1.98 15.03
C ILE A 164 -4.26 1.12 14.39
N VAL A 165 -4.22 1.08 13.07
CA VAL A 165 -3.17 0.43 12.30
C VAL A 165 -2.30 1.52 11.68
N VAL A 166 -1.06 1.63 12.13
CA VAL A 166 -0.11 2.67 11.68
C VAL A 166 0.72 2.12 10.53
N HIS A 167 0.79 2.86 9.41
CA HIS A 167 1.50 2.47 8.18
C HIS A 167 2.67 3.40 7.84
N THR A 168 2.99 4.30 8.76
CA THR A 168 4.02 5.33 8.61
C THR A 168 5.12 5.13 9.67
N PRO A 169 6.39 4.92 9.28
CA PRO A 169 7.46 4.74 10.24
C PRO A 169 8.02 6.07 10.77
N ALA A 170 7.70 7.18 10.11
CA ALA A 170 8.34 8.47 10.34
C ALA A 170 7.41 9.49 11.03
N PRO A 171 7.93 10.32 11.96
CA PRO A 171 7.12 11.29 12.69
C PRO A 171 6.32 12.26 11.81
N TRP A 172 6.92 12.75 10.72
CA TRP A 172 6.30 13.72 9.81
C TRP A 172 5.17 13.15 8.95
N GLY A 173 5.02 11.84 8.87
CA GLY A 173 3.92 11.23 8.14
C GLY A 173 2.65 11.07 8.97
N HIS A 174 2.65 11.48 10.25
CA HIS A 174 1.45 11.53 11.07
C HIS A 174 0.75 12.89 10.91
N PRO A 175 -0.47 12.93 10.33
CA PRO A 175 -1.24 14.16 10.17
C PRO A 175 -1.35 14.96 11.47
N THR A 176 -0.98 16.24 11.39
CA THR A 176 -1.17 17.22 12.44
C THR A 176 -2.12 18.32 11.98
N PHE A 177 -2.99 18.77 12.88
CA PHE A 177 -3.95 19.84 12.60
C PHE A 177 -3.93 20.90 13.71
N PRO A 178 -4.08 22.18 13.38
CA PRO A 178 -4.07 23.24 14.37
C PRO A 178 -5.29 23.17 15.29
N SER A 179 -5.12 23.50 16.58
CA SER A 179 -6.15 23.29 17.62
C SER A 179 -7.45 24.07 17.36
N HIS A 180 -7.35 25.25 16.74
CA HIS A 180 -8.51 26.10 16.46
C HIS A 180 -9.53 25.44 15.52
N LEU A 181 -9.12 24.51 14.65
CA LEU A 181 -10.05 23.76 13.79
C LEU A 181 -10.93 22.82 14.63
N PHE A 182 -10.37 22.23 15.69
CA PHE A 182 -11.15 21.41 16.63
C PHE A 182 -12.11 22.26 17.45
N LYS A 183 -11.69 23.47 17.87
CA LYS A 183 -12.58 24.41 18.54
C LYS A 183 -13.76 24.79 17.66
N LYS A 184 -13.50 25.07 16.38
CA LYS A 184 -14.54 25.39 15.40
C LYS A 184 -15.51 24.23 15.19
N GLU A 185 -15.01 23.01 15.03
CA GLU A 185 -15.83 21.85 14.70
C GLU A 185 -16.53 21.20 15.89
N PHE A 186 -15.83 21.07 17.02
CA PHE A 186 -16.27 20.27 18.17
C PHE A 186 -16.54 21.11 19.43
N SER A 187 -16.40 22.43 19.36
CA SER A 187 -16.58 23.35 20.50
C SER A 187 -15.65 23.06 21.70
N PHE A 188 -14.54 22.35 21.47
CA PHE A 188 -13.48 22.16 22.45
C PHE A 188 -12.11 22.39 21.82
N GLU A 189 -11.16 22.83 22.64
CA GLU A 189 -9.81 23.14 22.19
C GLU A 189 -8.80 22.26 22.93
N PHE A 190 -7.87 21.67 22.18
CA PHE A 190 -6.72 20.99 22.77
C PHE A 190 -5.76 22.02 23.38
N PRO A 191 -5.10 21.71 24.50
CA PRO A 191 -4.22 22.65 25.19
C PRO A 191 -2.95 22.98 24.40
N LEU A 192 -2.58 22.14 23.43
CA LEU A 192 -1.41 22.33 22.57
C LEU A 192 -1.88 22.56 21.14
N ASP A 193 -1.24 23.51 20.46
CA ASP A 193 -1.38 23.67 19.02
C ASP A 193 -0.62 22.54 18.30
N HIS A 194 -1.05 22.22 17.08
CA HIS A 194 -0.67 21.02 16.31
C HIS A 194 -1.03 19.70 17.01
N VAL A 195 -2.29 19.33 16.88
CA VAL A 195 -2.86 18.07 17.35
C VAL A 195 -2.44 16.92 16.43
N VAL A 196 -1.73 15.93 16.97
CA VAL A 196 -1.26 14.75 16.24
C VAL A 196 -2.36 13.69 16.21
N MET A 197 -2.93 13.40 15.03
CA MET A 197 -4.08 12.50 14.93
C MET A 197 -3.77 11.05 15.32
N THR A 198 -2.54 10.58 15.06
CA THR A 198 -2.12 9.24 15.49
C THR A 198 -2.12 9.11 17.01
N ASP A 199 -1.78 10.17 17.75
CA ASP A 199 -1.78 10.17 19.22
C ASP A 199 -3.21 10.10 19.78
N ILE A 200 -4.17 10.81 19.16
CA ILE A 200 -5.60 10.66 19.46
C ILE A 200 -6.05 9.22 19.22
N GLY A 201 -5.74 8.68 18.04
CA GLY A 201 -6.12 7.34 17.65
C GLY A 201 -5.55 6.28 18.59
N LEU A 202 -4.27 6.38 18.95
CA LEU A 202 -3.63 5.51 19.93
C LEU A 202 -4.29 5.66 21.29
N SER A 203 -4.52 6.89 21.78
CA SER A 203 -5.13 7.16 23.08
C SER A 203 -6.51 6.51 23.24
N ALA A 204 -7.35 6.58 22.20
CA ALA A 204 -8.69 6.02 22.21
C ALA A 204 -8.78 4.53 21.86
N SER A 205 -7.70 3.94 21.31
CA SER A 205 -7.68 2.54 20.88
C SER A 205 -7.25 1.59 21.99
N ILE A 206 -7.79 0.37 21.97
CA ILE A 206 -7.37 -0.72 22.87
C ILE A 206 -5.95 -1.21 22.54
N GLU A 207 -5.56 -1.11 21.26
CA GLU A 207 -4.22 -1.46 20.80
C GLU A 207 -3.84 -0.62 19.57
N GLY A 208 -2.53 -0.43 19.41
CA GLY A 208 -1.93 0.04 18.16
C GLY A 208 -1.26 -1.13 17.43
N ILE A 209 -1.47 -1.22 16.13
CA ILE A 209 -0.84 -2.25 15.29
C ILE A 209 0.10 -1.57 14.31
N VAL A 210 1.35 -2.02 14.23
CA VAL A 210 2.32 -1.60 13.21
C VAL A 210 2.62 -2.75 12.25
N VAL A 211 3.03 -2.42 11.03
CA VAL A 211 3.00 -3.36 9.89
C VAL A 211 4.29 -4.12 9.58
N SER A 212 5.27 -4.02 10.47
CA SER A 212 6.51 -4.81 10.49
C SER A 212 7.14 -4.79 11.87
N LYS A 213 8.01 -5.74 12.16
CA LYS A 213 8.78 -5.78 13.40
C LYS A 213 9.74 -4.60 13.51
N LYS A 214 10.34 -4.19 12.40
CA LYS A 214 11.21 -3.01 12.35
C LYS A 214 10.44 -1.74 12.77
N MET A 215 9.23 -1.57 12.25
CA MET A 215 8.39 -0.41 12.53
C MET A 215 8.01 -0.27 14.00
N LEU A 216 7.93 -1.37 14.77
CA LEU A 216 7.63 -1.33 16.20
C LEU A 216 8.60 -0.45 16.97
N LYS A 217 9.90 -0.53 16.66
CA LYS A 217 10.92 0.32 17.28
C LYS A 217 10.73 1.79 16.92
N HIS A 218 10.43 2.09 15.66
CA HIS A 218 10.25 3.47 15.19
C HIS A 218 9.03 4.13 15.85
N VAL A 219 7.87 3.48 15.78
CA VAL A 219 6.63 4.02 16.34
C VAL A 219 6.69 4.11 17.87
N SER A 220 7.35 3.15 18.54
CA SER A 220 7.54 3.23 20.00
C SER A 220 8.44 4.40 20.42
N ARG A 221 9.38 4.84 19.58
CA ARG A 221 10.17 6.05 19.84
C ARG A 221 9.38 7.33 19.56
N THR A 222 8.49 7.31 18.57
CA THR A 222 7.61 8.44 18.26
C THR A 222 6.51 8.62 19.32
N PHE A 223 5.96 7.53 19.84
CA PHE A 223 4.85 7.52 20.81
C PHE A 223 5.17 6.64 22.04
N PRO A 224 6.20 6.98 22.83
CA PRO A 224 6.66 6.14 23.94
C PRO A 224 5.58 5.90 25.00
N GLN A 225 4.70 6.86 25.26
CA GLN A 225 3.59 6.74 26.20
C GLN A 225 2.61 5.61 25.85
N HIS A 226 2.53 5.22 24.57
CA HIS A 226 1.62 4.18 24.09
C HIS A 226 2.31 2.82 23.86
N MET A 227 3.63 2.71 24.08
CA MET A 227 4.40 1.51 23.71
C MET A 227 3.85 0.21 24.32
N HIS A 228 3.25 0.27 25.50
CA HIS A 228 2.71 -0.86 26.24
C HIS A 228 1.52 -1.55 25.54
N LYS A 229 0.88 -0.88 24.57
CA LYS A 229 -0.27 -1.39 23.81
C LYS A 229 -0.02 -1.43 22.30
N ILE A 230 1.22 -1.20 21.85
CA ILE A 230 1.59 -1.27 20.44
C ILE A 230 2.27 -2.61 20.17
N ARG A 231 1.84 -3.32 19.12
CA ARG A 231 2.47 -4.55 18.66
C ARG A 231 2.66 -4.58 17.15
N ALA A 232 3.61 -5.39 16.71
CA ALA A 232 3.82 -5.64 15.28
C ALA A 232 2.92 -6.78 14.79
N VAL A 233 2.28 -6.54 13.65
CA VAL A 233 1.73 -7.58 12.77
C VAL A 233 2.26 -7.31 11.37
N THR A 234 3.20 -8.13 10.93
CA THR A 234 3.79 -7.99 9.59
C THR A 234 2.70 -8.04 8.53
N ASN A 235 2.76 -7.21 7.50
CA ASN A 235 1.77 -7.25 6.42
C ASN A 235 1.74 -8.61 5.70
N GLY A 236 0.64 -8.86 5.01
CA GLY A 236 0.45 -10.03 4.16
C GLY A 236 -0.25 -9.65 2.86
N ILE A 237 -0.44 -10.64 1.99
CA ILE A 237 -1.07 -10.52 0.68
C ILE A 237 -2.04 -11.69 0.45
N GLU A 238 -3.10 -11.44 -0.32
CA GLU A 238 -4.02 -12.50 -0.74
C GLU A 238 -3.35 -13.32 -1.85
N ILE A 239 -2.85 -14.52 -1.49
CA ILE A 239 -2.07 -15.36 -2.40
C ILE A 239 -2.88 -15.67 -3.67
N SER A 240 -4.16 -16.00 -3.55
CA SER A 240 -4.99 -16.35 -4.72
C SER A 240 -5.24 -15.16 -5.64
N ARG A 241 -5.13 -13.93 -5.14
CA ARG A 241 -5.30 -12.69 -5.91
C ARG A 241 -4.06 -12.38 -6.75
N TRP A 242 -2.87 -12.66 -6.23
CA TRP A 242 -1.59 -12.22 -6.82
C TRP A 242 -0.79 -13.33 -7.50
N ARG A 243 -1.01 -14.59 -7.15
CA ARG A 243 -0.34 -15.73 -7.79
C ARG A 243 -0.92 -15.98 -9.17
N ASN A 244 -0.06 -16.19 -10.16
CA ASN A 244 -0.50 -16.68 -11.46
C ASN A 244 -1.05 -18.12 -11.31
N PRO A 245 -2.29 -18.42 -11.77
CA PRO A 245 -2.88 -19.73 -11.62
C PRO A 245 -2.05 -20.90 -12.17
N SER A 246 -1.26 -20.68 -13.24
CA SER A 246 -0.41 -21.70 -13.84
C SER A 246 0.75 -22.14 -12.93
N LEU A 247 1.08 -21.34 -11.91
CA LEU A 247 2.10 -21.67 -10.90
C LEU A 247 1.51 -22.42 -9.70
N ASN A 248 0.24 -22.83 -9.75
CA ASN A 248 -0.29 -23.76 -8.77
C ASN A 248 0.27 -25.18 -9.01
N MET A 249 0.49 -25.92 -7.91
CA MET A 249 0.97 -27.31 -7.96
C MET A 249 2.27 -27.50 -8.75
N VAL A 250 3.27 -26.67 -8.47
CA VAL A 250 4.64 -26.88 -8.99
C VAL A 250 5.25 -28.09 -8.31
N LYS A 251 5.76 -29.05 -9.09
CA LYS A 251 6.29 -30.32 -8.58
C LYS A 251 7.73 -30.21 -8.09
N ASP A 252 8.59 -29.68 -8.94
CA ASP A 252 10.04 -29.57 -8.75
C ASP A 252 10.57 -28.31 -9.46
N LEU A 253 11.89 -28.14 -9.47
CA LEU A 253 12.55 -26.99 -10.09
C LEU A 253 12.36 -26.95 -11.62
N ASP A 254 12.36 -28.10 -12.30
CA ASP A 254 12.22 -28.15 -13.76
C ASP A 254 10.81 -27.78 -14.20
N ASP A 255 9.79 -28.28 -13.50
CA ASP A 255 8.38 -27.88 -13.69
C ASP A 255 8.19 -26.38 -13.40
N PHE A 256 8.82 -25.87 -12.33
CA PHE A 256 8.80 -24.45 -12.00
C PHE A 256 9.35 -23.59 -13.14
N MET A 257 10.54 -23.94 -13.65
CA MET A 257 11.21 -23.18 -14.70
C MET A 257 10.38 -23.14 -15.98
N LYS A 258 9.83 -24.29 -16.41
CA LYS A 258 8.96 -24.38 -17.60
C LYS A 258 7.73 -23.47 -17.46
N LYS A 259 6.99 -23.61 -16.35
CA LYS A 259 5.80 -22.78 -16.08
C LYS A 259 6.15 -21.30 -15.98
N ARG A 260 7.31 -20.95 -15.38
CA ARG A 260 7.75 -19.54 -15.29
C ARG A 260 8.05 -18.94 -16.65
N ILE A 261 8.74 -19.66 -17.52
CA ILE A 261 9.04 -19.19 -18.88
C ILE A 261 7.75 -18.91 -19.65
N GLU A 262 6.76 -19.81 -19.58
CA GLU A 262 5.46 -19.62 -20.23
C GLU A 262 4.70 -18.41 -19.67
N VAL A 263 4.57 -18.33 -18.33
CA VAL A 263 3.88 -17.21 -17.67
C VAL A 263 4.54 -15.87 -18.00
N LYS A 264 5.88 -15.83 -18.03
CA LYS A 264 6.64 -14.63 -18.41
C LYS A 264 6.33 -14.23 -19.85
N ARG A 265 6.49 -15.16 -20.80
CA ARG A 265 6.26 -14.91 -22.22
C ARG A 265 4.85 -14.38 -22.48
N ASP A 266 3.84 -15.01 -21.90
CA ASP A 266 2.45 -14.58 -22.03
C ASP A 266 2.21 -13.19 -21.44
N SER A 267 2.83 -12.90 -20.30
CA SER A 267 2.69 -11.60 -19.63
C SER A 267 3.39 -10.49 -20.41
N ILE A 268 4.59 -10.72 -20.94
CA ILE A 268 5.31 -9.79 -21.82
C ILE A 268 4.51 -9.48 -23.09
N LYS A 269 3.90 -10.50 -23.71
CA LYS A 269 3.01 -10.32 -24.86
C LYS A 269 1.78 -9.47 -24.53
N LYS A 270 1.15 -9.70 -23.37
CA LYS A 270 0.03 -8.88 -22.88
C LYS A 270 0.42 -7.43 -22.58
N LEU A 271 1.69 -7.18 -22.32
CA LEU A 271 2.27 -5.84 -22.21
C LEU A 271 2.61 -5.21 -23.58
N GLY A 272 2.29 -5.88 -24.69
CA GLY A 272 2.53 -5.40 -26.05
C GLY A 272 4.02 -5.44 -26.45
N LYS A 273 4.79 -6.35 -25.85
CA LYS A 273 6.23 -6.49 -26.08
C LYS A 273 6.55 -7.94 -26.44
N ASP A 274 7.73 -8.15 -27.04
CA ASP A 274 8.24 -9.48 -27.39
C ASP A 274 9.75 -9.51 -27.10
N THR A 275 10.14 -10.28 -26.08
CA THR A 275 11.54 -10.42 -25.68
C THR A 275 11.75 -11.65 -24.82
N ASP A 276 12.88 -12.33 -25.03
CA ASP A 276 13.34 -13.43 -24.19
C ASP A 276 14.41 -12.99 -23.17
N LYS A 277 14.78 -11.70 -23.14
CA LYS A 277 15.79 -11.17 -22.20
C LYS A 277 15.36 -11.33 -20.75
N PRO A 278 16.27 -11.51 -19.78
CA PRO A 278 15.94 -11.42 -18.36
C PRO A 278 15.22 -10.10 -18.07
N THR A 279 14.14 -10.15 -17.28
CA THR A 279 13.32 -8.99 -17.00
C THR A 279 13.48 -8.51 -15.56
N ILE A 280 13.90 -7.25 -15.38
CA ILE A 280 14.02 -6.60 -14.08
C ILE A 280 12.89 -5.57 -13.92
N ALA A 281 12.19 -5.61 -12.79
CA ALA A 281 11.09 -4.68 -12.55
C ALA A 281 11.26 -3.81 -11.30
N TRP A 282 10.77 -2.57 -11.40
CA TRP A 282 10.58 -1.62 -10.32
C TRP A 282 9.23 -0.92 -10.49
N LEU A 283 8.24 -1.23 -9.65
CA LEU A 283 6.92 -0.59 -9.71
C LEU A 283 6.49 -0.14 -8.32
N ARG A 284 6.56 1.17 -8.08
CA ARG A 284 6.23 1.80 -6.80
C ARG A 284 5.82 3.25 -7.03
N ARG A 285 5.15 3.87 -6.05
CA ARG A 285 5.01 5.34 -6.04
C ARG A 285 6.39 5.99 -6.17
N ILE A 286 6.50 7.04 -6.99
CA ILE A 286 7.77 7.74 -7.19
C ILE A 286 7.91 8.75 -6.05
N THR A 287 8.86 8.47 -5.15
CA THR A 287 9.20 9.31 -4.00
C THR A 287 10.69 9.12 -3.70
N GLY A 288 11.39 10.18 -3.28
CA GLY A 288 12.84 10.15 -3.06
C GLY A 288 13.32 8.99 -2.18
N TYR A 289 12.60 8.68 -1.09
CA TYR A 289 13.05 7.63 -0.17
C TYR A 289 13.07 6.22 -0.78
N LYS A 290 12.35 5.99 -1.89
CA LYS A 290 12.30 4.71 -2.61
C LYS A 290 13.46 4.56 -3.61
N ARG A 291 14.34 5.56 -3.70
CA ARG A 291 15.54 5.60 -4.56
C ARG A 291 15.28 5.17 -6.01
N PRO A 292 14.35 5.81 -6.74
CA PRO A 292 14.12 5.51 -8.16
C PRO A 292 15.36 5.81 -9.04
N ASP A 293 16.28 6.66 -8.57
CA ASP A 293 17.57 6.96 -9.20
C ASP A 293 18.49 5.73 -9.30
N PHE A 294 18.42 4.78 -8.34
CA PHE A 294 19.14 3.50 -8.45
C PHE A 294 18.72 2.76 -9.72
N ILE A 295 17.46 2.86 -10.12
CA ILE A 295 16.94 2.17 -11.29
C ILE A 295 17.37 2.86 -12.59
N LEU A 296 17.44 4.20 -12.60
CA LEU A 296 18.02 4.95 -13.73
C LEU A 296 19.47 4.53 -13.97
N ARG A 297 20.28 4.52 -12.90
CA ARG A 297 21.68 4.07 -12.97
C ARG A 297 21.78 2.62 -13.44
N LEU A 298 20.92 1.73 -12.93
CA LEU A 298 20.94 0.31 -13.30
C LEU A 298 20.65 0.09 -14.78
N ILE A 299 19.70 0.85 -15.34
CA ILE A 299 19.39 0.80 -16.76
C ILE A 299 20.63 1.21 -17.58
N ASP A 300 21.37 2.23 -17.16
CA ASP A 300 22.59 2.66 -17.84
C ASP A 300 23.72 1.63 -17.74
N ASP A 301 23.89 0.99 -16.59
CA ASP A 301 24.96 0.01 -16.37
C ASP A 301 24.72 -1.33 -17.09
N LEU A 302 23.47 -1.80 -17.15
CA LEU A 302 23.11 -3.08 -17.79
C LEU A 302 22.72 -2.95 -19.28
N LYS A 303 22.55 -1.71 -19.77
CA LYS A 303 22.30 -1.39 -21.18
C LYS A 303 21.21 -2.27 -21.79
N ASP A 304 21.56 -3.07 -22.80
CA ASP A 304 20.64 -3.91 -23.58
C ASP A 304 20.59 -5.37 -23.12
N ASP A 305 21.31 -5.76 -22.07
CA ASP A 305 21.37 -7.17 -21.62
C ASP A 305 20.06 -7.62 -20.95
N VAL A 306 19.26 -6.66 -20.50
CA VAL A 306 18.06 -6.87 -19.68
C VAL A 306 16.87 -6.11 -20.27
N PHE A 307 15.67 -6.61 -20.06
CA PHE A 307 14.43 -5.88 -20.29
C PHE A 307 13.93 -5.26 -18.98
N PHE A 308 13.57 -3.98 -18.98
CA PHE A 308 13.15 -3.26 -17.79
C PHE A 308 11.66 -2.94 -17.82
N ILE A 309 10.99 -3.24 -16.71
CA ILE A 309 9.62 -2.78 -16.43
C ILE A 309 9.70 -1.79 -15.27
N ILE A 310 9.61 -0.50 -15.57
CA ILE A 310 9.60 0.56 -14.56
C ILE A 310 8.22 1.19 -14.48
N GLY A 311 7.81 1.62 -13.30
CA GLY A 311 6.49 2.22 -13.16
C GLY A 311 6.25 2.89 -11.83
N GLY A 312 5.28 3.79 -11.84
CA GLY A 312 4.94 4.60 -10.68
C GLY A 312 4.18 5.85 -11.08
N LEU A 313 3.84 6.63 -10.07
CA LEU A 313 3.32 7.98 -10.25
C LEU A 313 3.95 8.86 -9.18
N ALA A 314 4.37 10.07 -9.55
CA ALA A 314 4.79 11.08 -8.61
C ALA A 314 3.59 11.82 -8.02
N HIS A 315 3.70 12.24 -6.77
CA HIS A 315 2.72 13.18 -6.24
C HIS A 315 2.87 14.54 -6.96
N PRO A 316 1.80 15.20 -7.43
CA PRO A 316 1.91 16.44 -8.24
C PRO A 316 2.66 17.58 -7.54
N LYS A 317 2.64 17.61 -6.20
CA LYS A 317 3.35 18.60 -5.37
C LYS A 317 4.78 18.19 -4.98
N ASP A 318 5.23 17.01 -5.38
CA ASP A 318 6.63 16.56 -5.21
C ASP A 318 7.39 16.79 -6.52
N TYR A 319 7.90 18.00 -6.70
CA TYR A 319 8.60 18.41 -7.91
C TYR A 319 9.83 17.52 -8.22
N SER A 320 10.49 17.01 -7.18
CA SER A 320 11.64 16.11 -7.35
C SER A 320 11.21 14.76 -7.93
N ALA A 321 10.09 14.22 -7.46
CA ALA A 321 9.52 12.98 -7.98
C ALA A 321 8.95 13.16 -9.39
N VAL A 322 8.31 14.31 -9.69
CA VAL A 322 7.81 14.63 -11.03
C VAL A 322 8.95 14.65 -12.05
N GLU A 323 10.11 15.18 -11.69
CA GLU A 323 11.29 15.18 -12.54
C GLU A 323 11.83 13.76 -12.79
N ILE A 324 11.81 12.88 -11.78
CA ILE A 324 12.13 11.46 -11.97
C ILE A 324 11.11 10.78 -12.89
N GLU A 325 9.82 11.08 -12.74
CA GLU A 325 8.76 10.56 -13.62
C GLU A 325 9.03 10.93 -15.09
N ARG A 326 9.43 12.17 -15.34
CA ARG A 326 9.85 12.64 -16.67
C ARG A 326 11.03 11.83 -17.20
N LYS A 327 12.07 11.61 -16.38
CA LYS A 327 13.24 10.81 -16.77
C LYS A 327 12.87 9.35 -17.10
N PHE A 328 11.96 8.74 -16.34
CA PHE A 328 11.42 7.40 -16.64
C PHE A 328 10.71 7.36 -17.98
N LYS A 329 9.91 8.37 -18.31
CA LYS A 329 9.28 8.46 -19.63
C LYS A 329 10.32 8.60 -20.74
N GLU A 330 11.28 9.49 -20.57
CA GLU A 330 12.32 9.76 -21.57
C GLU A 330 13.21 8.55 -21.85
N ILE A 331 13.62 7.83 -20.82
CA ILE A 331 14.45 6.64 -21.01
C ILE A 331 13.65 5.51 -21.68
N SER A 332 12.35 5.37 -21.37
CA SER A 332 11.46 4.42 -22.04
C SER A 332 11.20 4.77 -23.51
N ASP A 333 11.18 6.06 -23.86
CA ASP A 333 11.05 6.50 -25.26
C ASP A 333 12.34 6.29 -26.06
N LYS A 334 13.50 6.44 -25.40
CA LYS A 334 14.83 6.30 -26.04
C LYS A 334 15.29 4.86 -26.17
N ARG A 335 14.79 3.94 -25.33
CA ARG A 335 15.29 2.56 -25.26
C ARG A 335 14.18 1.54 -25.47
N ASN A 336 14.36 0.68 -26.47
CA ASN A 336 13.40 -0.37 -26.81
C ASN A 336 13.27 -1.47 -25.75
N ASN A 337 14.28 -1.62 -24.89
CA ASN A 337 14.29 -2.59 -23.79
C ASN A 337 13.75 -2.04 -22.46
N VAL A 338 13.12 -0.86 -22.45
CA VAL A 338 12.52 -0.27 -21.25
C VAL A 338 11.06 0.06 -21.51
N ILE A 339 10.18 -0.38 -20.59
CA ILE A 339 8.79 0.08 -20.56
C ILE A 339 8.52 0.87 -19.29
N TYR A 340 7.96 2.07 -19.45
CA TYR A 340 7.47 2.88 -18.35
C TYR A 340 5.95 2.81 -18.24
N ILE A 341 5.46 2.54 -17.03
CA ILE A 341 4.03 2.47 -16.73
C ILE A 341 3.66 3.52 -15.69
N ARG A 342 2.88 4.49 -16.14
CA ARG A 342 2.33 5.55 -15.30
C ARG A 342 1.08 5.05 -14.58
N GLY A 343 1.07 5.14 -13.24
CA GLY A 343 -0.14 4.92 -12.43
C GLY A 343 -0.77 3.52 -12.55
N ALA A 344 0.04 2.46 -12.39
CA ALA A 344 -0.42 1.07 -12.51
C ALA A 344 -1.59 0.72 -11.57
N ASP A 345 -2.65 0.15 -12.14
CA ASP A 345 -3.73 -0.49 -11.37
C ASP A 345 -3.33 -1.90 -10.89
N ALA A 346 -4.23 -2.57 -10.17
CA ALA A 346 -3.95 -3.90 -9.61
C ALA A 346 -3.71 -4.95 -10.71
N ASN A 347 -4.44 -4.90 -11.83
CA ASN A 347 -4.31 -5.87 -12.92
C ASN A 347 -3.00 -5.69 -13.67
N PHE A 348 -2.62 -4.43 -13.91
CA PHE A 348 -1.32 -4.11 -14.48
C PHE A 348 -0.19 -4.58 -13.57
N MET A 349 -0.29 -4.34 -12.26
CA MET A 349 0.71 -4.79 -11.29
C MET A 349 0.89 -6.32 -11.32
N LYS A 350 -0.20 -7.10 -11.47
CA LYS A 350 -0.11 -8.56 -11.66
C LYS A 350 0.67 -8.92 -12.92
N LEU A 351 0.34 -8.31 -14.07
CA LEU A 351 1.03 -8.56 -15.33
C LEU A 351 2.53 -8.22 -15.25
N ALA A 352 2.87 -7.07 -14.68
CA ALA A 352 4.25 -6.63 -14.50
C ALA A 352 5.03 -7.61 -13.62
N ILE A 353 4.44 -8.06 -12.51
CA ILE A 353 5.04 -9.08 -11.66
C ILE A 353 5.28 -10.35 -12.47
N TRP A 354 4.24 -10.91 -13.10
CA TRP A 354 4.36 -12.19 -13.82
C TRP A 354 5.36 -12.17 -14.99
N ALA A 355 5.55 -11.01 -15.62
CA ALA A 355 6.53 -10.75 -16.67
C ALA A 355 7.98 -10.65 -16.14
N SER A 356 8.19 -10.53 -14.83
CA SER A 356 9.51 -10.27 -14.23
C SER A 356 10.26 -11.56 -13.89
N ASP A 357 11.59 -11.48 -13.91
CA ASP A 357 12.50 -12.50 -13.38
C ASP A 357 13.17 -12.04 -12.09
N ILE A 358 13.40 -10.74 -11.92
CA ILE A 358 13.96 -10.14 -10.71
C ILE A 358 13.12 -8.92 -10.33
N TRP A 359 12.76 -8.83 -9.06
CA TRP A 359 12.07 -7.67 -8.51
C TRP A 359 13.06 -6.77 -7.74
N THR A 360 12.97 -5.45 -7.90
CA THR A 360 13.87 -4.52 -7.20
C THR A 360 13.12 -3.77 -6.08
N PHE A 361 13.78 -3.66 -4.93
CA PHE A 361 13.23 -3.02 -3.75
C PHE A 361 14.30 -2.12 -3.14
N THR A 362 14.25 -0.83 -3.49
CA THR A 362 15.34 0.12 -3.22
C THR A 362 15.09 1.19 -2.13
N PRO A 363 14.15 1.13 -1.18
CA PRO A 363 14.04 2.17 -0.14
C PRO A 363 15.29 2.33 0.74
N TYR A 364 15.49 3.51 1.34
CA TYR A 364 16.43 3.71 2.45
C TYR A 364 16.01 2.92 3.69
N SER A 365 16.95 2.26 4.37
CA SER A 365 16.63 1.55 5.61
C SER A 365 16.01 2.46 6.67
N GLY A 366 14.88 2.05 7.26
CA GLY A 366 14.09 2.80 8.24
C GLY A 366 12.91 3.58 7.63
N TRP A 367 12.81 3.71 6.31
CA TRP A 367 11.83 4.59 5.66
C TRP A 367 10.60 3.88 5.11
N GLU A 368 10.68 2.61 4.74
CA GLU A 368 9.53 1.80 4.34
C GLU A 368 8.96 1.08 5.57
N ALA A 369 7.67 1.27 5.82
CA ALA A 369 6.98 0.59 6.92
C ALA A 369 7.00 -0.93 6.79
N SER A 370 6.84 -1.45 5.58
CA SER A 370 6.75 -2.89 5.31
C SER A 370 7.11 -3.23 3.86
N GLY A 371 6.21 -2.93 2.92
CA GLY A 371 6.37 -3.19 1.50
C GLY A 371 5.78 -4.53 1.05
N THR A 372 4.59 -4.53 0.47
CA THR A 372 3.93 -5.78 0.02
C THR A 372 4.32 -6.20 -1.41
N SER A 373 4.98 -5.34 -2.20
CA SER A 373 5.29 -5.65 -3.60
C SER A 373 6.29 -6.80 -3.77
N PHE A 374 7.35 -6.83 -2.94
CA PHE A 374 8.31 -7.94 -2.96
C PHE A 374 7.68 -9.26 -2.50
N MET A 375 6.69 -9.20 -1.61
CA MET A 375 5.91 -10.38 -1.19
C MET A 375 5.15 -10.97 -2.38
N LYS A 376 4.50 -10.12 -3.19
CA LYS A 376 3.74 -10.54 -4.39
C LYS A 376 4.66 -11.12 -5.46
N ALA A 377 5.85 -10.55 -5.64
CA ALA A 377 6.87 -11.10 -6.52
C ALA A 377 7.32 -12.49 -6.03
N GLY A 378 7.68 -12.63 -4.75
CA GLY A 378 8.22 -13.88 -4.22
C GLY A 378 7.22 -15.05 -4.20
N ILE A 379 5.91 -14.83 -3.98
CA ILE A 379 4.92 -15.92 -4.08
C ILE A 379 4.75 -16.48 -5.51
N ASN A 380 5.20 -15.73 -6.52
CA ASN A 380 5.27 -16.12 -7.93
C ASN A 380 6.67 -16.64 -8.30
N GLY A 381 7.56 -16.83 -7.31
CA GLY A 381 8.93 -17.29 -7.50
C GLY A 381 9.83 -16.28 -8.21
N ILE A 382 9.56 -14.99 -8.02
CA ILE A 382 10.38 -13.89 -8.55
C ILE A 382 11.20 -13.35 -7.38
N PRO A 383 12.48 -13.71 -7.26
CA PRO A 383 13.30 -13.28 -6.16
C PRO A 383 13.56 -11.77 -6.24
N SER A 384 13.69 -11.14 -5.09
CA SER A 384 13.98 -9.71 -5.00
C SER A 384 15.45 -9.44 -4.73
N VAL A 385 16.01 -8.40 -5.35
CA VAL A 385 17.20 -7.72 -4.83
C VAL A 385 16.71 -6.50 -4.06
N ALA A 386 16.86 -6.54 -2.74
CA ALA A 386 16.17 -5.65 -1.82
C ALA A 386 17.11 -5.00 -0.80
N SER A 387 16.86 -3.73 -0.49
CA SER A 387 17.45 -3.09 0.67
C SER A 387 16.90 -3.70 1.96
N ARG A 388 17.68 -3.65 3.05
CA ARG A 388 17.29 -4.18 4.35
C ARG A 388 16.28 -3.28 5.05
N ASP A 389 15.06 -3.19 4.52
CA ASP A 389 14.04 -2.27 5.03
C ASP A 389 12.61 -2.85 5.10
N GLY A 390 11.78 -2.26 5.96
CA GLY A 390 10.41 -2.69 6.21
C GLY A 390 10.35 -4.15 6.66
N ALA A 391 9.54 -4.95 5.97
CA ALA A 391 9.36 -6.37 6.27
C ALA A 391 10.36 -7.27 5.52
N VAL A 392 11.28 -6.71 4.74
CA VAL A 392 12.22 -7.49 3.90
C VAL A 392 13.07 -8.43 4.74
N THR A 393 13.63 -7.94 5.85
CA THR A 393 14.52 -8.73 6.72
C THR A 393 13.78 -9.79 7.54
N GLU A 394 12.44 -9.76 7.54
CA GLU A 394 11.62 -10.80 8.17
C GLU A 394 11.38 -12.01 7.26
N ILE A 395 11.57 -11.84 5.94
CA ILE A 395 11.12 -12.81 4.92
C ILE A 395 12.28 -13.28 4.03
N ILE A 396 13.20 -12.39 3.65
CA ILE A 396 14.31 -12.72 2.76
C ILE A 396 15.51 -13.20 3.58
N ASN A 397 15.97 -14.41 3.26
CA ASN A 397 17.26 -14.94 3.63
C ASN A 397 18.23 -14.73 2.46
N ASP A 398 19.25 -13.89 2.66
CA ASP A 398 20.17 -13.43 1.60
C ASP A 398 20.86 -14.60 0.89
N GLY A 399 20.76 -14.62 -0.44
CA GLY A 399 21.29 -15.66 -1.31
C GLY A 399 20.43 -16.92 -1.42
N TYR A 400 19.41 -17.11 -0.58
CA TYR A 400 18.57 -18.31 -0.59
C TYR A 400 17.24 -18.13 -1.31
N ASN A 401 16.45 -17.12 -0.93
CA ASN A 401 15.12 -16.83 -1.49
C ASN A 401 14.98 -15.36 -1.96
N GLY A 402 16.11 -14.65 -2.03
CA GLY A 402 16.27 -13.27 -2.48
C GLY A 402 17.67 -12.78 -2.13
N TRP A 403 17.98 -11.53 -2.44
CA TRP A 403 19.26 -10.92 -2.11
C TRP A 403 19.07 -9.62 -1.37
N LEU A 404 19.95 -9.38 -0.40
CA LEU A 404 19.92 -8.20 0.44
C LEU A 404 21.17 -7.34 0.24
N TYR A 405 20.99 -6.03 0.08
CA TYR A 405 22.07 -5.03 0.03
C TYR A 405 21.85 -3.90 1.05
N GLY A 406 22.91 -3.15 1.35
CA GLY A 406 22.86 -2.04 2.31
C GLY A 406 22.70 -2.48 3.77
N GLU A 407 22.79 -1.52 4.67
CA GLU A 407 22.77 -1.78 6.12
C GLU A 407 21.34 -1.95 6.67
N ASP A 408 21.20 -2.84 7.65
CA ASP A 408 19.95 -2.96 8.43
C ASP A 408 19.96 -1.96 9.59
N ARG A 409 19.37 -0.80 9.35
CA ARG A 409 19.27 0.27 10.35
C ARG A 409 17.92 0.19 11.04
N ASP A 410 17.96 0.30 12.37
CA ASP A 410 16.77 0.35 13.22
C ASP A 410 16.44 1.77 13.70
N ILE A 411 17.14 2.77 13.19
CA ILE A 411 16.91 4.21 13.42
C ILE A 411 16.58 4.90 12.10
N LEU A 412 15.76 5.95 12.18
CA LEU A 412 15.39 6.77 11.04
C LEU A 412 16.44 7.87 10.85
N LEU A 413 17.18 7.81 9.74
CA LEU A 413 18.23 8.79 9.42
C LEU A 413 17.85 9.66 8.22
N PRO A 414 18.28 10.93 8.18
CA PRO A 414 18.22 11.77 6.97
C PRO A 414 18.95 11.15 5.77
N PHE A 415 18.51 11.46 4.55
CA PHE A 415 19.07 10.87 3.31
C PHE A 415 20.57 11.12 3.13
N ASN A 416 21.09 12.27 3.56
CA ASN A 416 22.50 12.62 3.41
C ASN A 416 23.47 11.81 4.30
N VAL A 417 22.94 10.97 5.20
CA VAL A 417 23.76 10.07 6.03
C VAL A 417 24.08 8.76 5.31
N TYR A 418 23.30 8.41 4.29
CA TYR A 418 23.50 7.18 3.52
C TYR A 418 24.60 7.37 2.49
N ASP A 419 25.45 6.36 2.34
CA ASP A 419 26.40 6.29 1.23
C ASP A 419 25.75 5.58 0.05
N ASP A 420 25.02 6.34 -0.76
CA ASP A 420 24.30 5.81 -1.92
C ASP A 420 25.24 5.19 -2.96
N ASN A 421 26.49 5.63 -3.06
CA ASN A 421 27.43 5.03 -4.01
C ASN A 421 27.86 3.64 -3.55
N LYS A 422 28.24 3.49 -2.28
CA LYS A 422 28.55 2.18 -1.70
C LYS A 422 27.36 1.25 -1.75
N GLU A 423 26.16 1.70 -1.34
CA GLU A 423 24.97 0.85 -1.38
C GLU A 423 24.56 0.49 -2.83
N TYR A 424 24.78 1.39 -3.79
CA TYR A 424 24.56 1.09 -5.21
C TYR A 424 25.54 0.04 -5.75
N GLU A 425 26.83 0.12 -5.37
CA GLU A 425 27.83 -0.88 -5.75
C GLU A 425 27.46 -2.27 -5.21
N GLU A 426 27.00 -2.36 -3.96
CA GLU A 426 26.47 -3.61 -3.40
C GLU A 426 25.23 -4.09 -4.18
N PHE A 427 24.29 -3.18 -4.45
CA PHE A 427 23.06 -3.47 -5.19
C PHE A 427 23.35 -4.05 -6.58
N ILE A 428 24.18 -3.40 -7.40
CA ILE A 428 24.47 -3.87 -8.74
C ILE A 428 25.25 -5.20 -8.73
N ASN A 429 26.13 -5.41 -7.76
CA ASN A 429 26.81 -6.69 -7.60
C ASN A 429 25.82 -7.82 -7.28
N LYS A 430 24.83 -7.58 -6.41
CA LYS A 430 23.75 -8.53 -6.15
C LYS A 430 22.87 -8.75 -7.39
N ILE A 431 22.59 -7.73 -8.19
CA ILE A 431 21.86 -7.88 -9.47
C ILE A 431 22.62 -8.78 -10.44
N LYS A 432 23.94 -8.59 -10.60
CA LYS A 432 24.77 -9.43 -11.48
C LYS A 432 24.77 -10.90 -11.02
N VAL A 433 24.82 -11.16 -9.71
CA VAL A 433 24.66 -12.52 -9.18
C VAL A 433 23.26 -13.06 -9.46
N ALA A 434 22.23 -12.25 -9.24
CA ALA A 434 20.83 -12.63 -9.44
C ALA A 434 20.54 -13.02 -10.89
N LEU A 435 21.07 -12.29 -11.87
CA LEU A 435 20.91 -12.60 -13.31
C LEU A 435 21.40 -14.00 -13.69
N ASN A 436 22.30 -14.59 -12.92
CA ASN A 436 22.81 -15.95 -13.16
C ASN A 436 22.03 -17.04 -12.41
N LYS A 437 21.21 -16.69 -11.41
CA LYS A 437 20.63 -17.66 -10.45
C LYS A 437 19.15 -17.45 -10.13
N TYR A 438 18.46 -16.54 -10.82
CA TYR A 438 17.10 -16.15 -10.46
C TYR A 438 16.07 -17.29 -10.51
N TYR A 439 16.24 -18.32 -11.33
CA TYR A 439 15.34 -19.48 -11.32
C TYR A 439 15.49 -20.35 -10.06
N GLU A 440 16.72 -20.65 -9.64
CA GLU A 440 16.99 -21.47 -8.45
C GLU A 440 16.53 -20.74 -7.17
N VAL A 441 16.95 -19.49 -7.02
CA VAL A 441 16.55 -18.65 -5.88
C VAL A 441 15.06 -18.33 -5.94
N GLY A 442 14.50 -18.16 -7.14
CA GLY A 442 13.06 -17.98 -7.35
C GLY A 442 12.24 -19.18 -6.95
N TYR A 443 12.71 -20.40 -7.20
CA TYR A 443 12.03 -21.61 -6.73
C TYR A 443 12.02 -21.72 -5.20
N ASN A 444 13.12 -21.32 -4.55
CA ASN A 444 13.14 -21.22 -3.09
C ASN A 444 12.16 -20.15 -2.59
N ALA A 445 12.10 -18.98 -3.24
CA ALA A 445 11.10 -17.94 -2.93
C ALA A 445 9.67 -18.46 -3.07
N TYR A 446 9.36 -19.17 -4.16
CA TYR A 446 8.05 -19.79 -4.39
C TYR A 446 7.63 -20.72 -3.25
N LYS A 447 8.57 -21.50 -2.71
CA LYS A 447 8.33 -22.42 -1.59
C LYS A 447 8.18 -21.70 -0.25
N THR A 448 9.00 -20.69 0.04
CA THR A 448 9.06 -20.09 1.37
C THR A 448 8.07 -18.95 1.57
N PHE A 449 7.87 -18.08 0.57
CA PHE A 449 7.09 -16.85 0.72
C PHE A 449 5.63 -17.09 1.17
N PRO A 450 4.88 -18.09 0.64
CA PRO A 450 3.48 -18.28 0.99
C PRO A 450 3.20 -18.39 2.49
N ALA A 451 4.08 -19.09 3.23
CA ALA A 451 3.91 -19.29 4.67
C ALA A 451 4.03 -17.98 5.47
N PHE A 452 4.97 -17.10 5.08
CA PHE A 452 5.21 -15.83 5.78
C PHE A 452 4.27 -14.72 5.31
N CYS A 453 3.99 -14.67 4.01
CA CYS A 453 3.31 -13.55 3.36
C CYS A 453 1.78 -13.72 3.27
N SER A 454 1.21 -14.87 3.66
CA SER A 454 -0.23 -15.07 3.55
C SER A 454 -1.02 -14.06 4.39
N ILE A 455 -2.02 -13.45 3.78
CA ILE A 455 -3.00 -12.62 4.49
C ILE A 455 -3.79 -13.42 5.54
N ASP A 456 -3.92 -14.76 5.40
CA ASP A 456 -4.63 -15.60 6.37
C ASP A 456 -3.93 -15.58 7.73
N ARG A 457 -2.59 -15.59 7.72
CA ARG A 457 -1.77 -15.38 8.91
C ARG A 457 -2.08 -14.03 9.53
N LEU A 458 -2.06 -12.96 8.73
CA LEU A 458 -2.37 -11.61 9.19
C LEU A 458 -3.75 -11.54 9.84
N MET A 459 -4.78 -12.07 9.20
CA MET A 459 -6.16 -12.05 9.73
C MET A 459 -6.28 -12.77 11.08
N LYS A 460 -5.56 -13.89 11.23
CA LYS A 460 -5.48 -14.63 12.50
C LYS A 460 -4.77 -13.81 13.58
N GLU A 461 -3.65 -13.17 13.25
CA GLU A 461 -2.92 -12.28 14.17
C GLU A 461 -3.70 -10.99 14.52
N TYR A 462 -4.61 -10.57 13.65
CA TYR A 462 -5.58 -9.51 13.93
C TYR A 462 -6.76 -10.00 14.78
N GLY A 463 -6.91 -11.31 15.01
CA GLY A 463 -8.00 -11.89 15.79
C GLY A 463 -9.37 -11.77 15.11
N TYR A 464 -9.41 -11.79 13.78
CA TYR A 464 -10.67 -11.71 13.03
C TYR A 464 -11.52 -12.97 13.17
N TYR A 465 -10.90 -14.14 13.29
CA TYR A 465 -11.54 -15.44 13.46
C TYR A 465 -10.71 -16.38 14.34
#